data_AF-A0A0A3HPI9-F1
#
_entry.id   AF-A0A0A3HPI9-F1
#
_cell.length_a   1.000
_cell.length_b   1.000
_cell.length_c   1.000
_cell.angle_alpha   90.00
_cell.angle_beta   90.00
_cell.angle_gamma   90.00
#
_symmetry.space_group_name_H-M   'P 1'
#
loop_
_entity.id
_entity.type
_entity.pdbx_description
1 polymer ?
#
loop_
_entity_poly.entity_id
_entity_poly.type
_entity_poly.pdbx_seq_one_letter_code
_entity_poly.pdbx_strand_id
1 'polypeptide(L)'
;MDEQYFKIQLEDGTEQQCRTIMTFDSEEHSYVLYSLVDEDGNDSEEVSALRFELDENGEMTNFSSLETESEWEMVDEVLNTLIAEFGDGEEDFFTISDENGEEVVCEVIHRFELEEFDKSYIFYTFADQEEIGEIFAASYIAGDKGEVQDLLPIETDEEWDKVEQELQTLNQK
;
A
#
# COMPACT_ATOMS: atom_id res chain seq x y z
N MET A 1 15.39 2.40 -9.23
CA MET A 1 15.19 0.99 -8.87
C MET A 1 14.74 0.32 -10.15
N ASP A 2 15.48 -0.68 -10.62
CA ASP A 2 15.11 -1.40 -11.84
C ASP A 2 13.83 -2.20 -11.56
N GLU A 3 12.76 -1.89 -12.27
CA GLU A 3 11.50 -2.61 -12.18
C GLU A 3 11.69 -4.00 -12.80
N GLN A 4 11.80 -5.02 -11.96
CA GLN A 4 12.10 -6.38 -12.40
C GLN A 4 10.80 -7.17 -12.57
N TYR A 5 10.47 -7.57 -13.79
CA TYR A 5 9.31 -8.42 -14.07
C TYR A 5 9.75 -9.87 -14.27
N PHE A 6 8.93 -10.81 -13.82
CA PHE A 6 9.10 -12.24 -14.09
C PHE A 6 7.75 -12.88 -14.44
N LYS A 7 7.81 -14.10 -14.95
CA LYS A 7 6.60 -14.86 -15.31
C LYS A 7 6.58 -16.16 -14.55
N ILE A 8 5.43 -16.49 -13.99
CA ILE A 8 5.18 -17.77 -13.35
C ILE A 8 4.17 -18.56 -14.19
N GLN A 9 4.36 -19.87 -14.28
CA GLN A 9 3.32 -20.76 -14.80
C GLN A 9 2.40 -21.15 -13.65
N LEU A 10 1.11 -20.83 -13.80
CA LEU A 10 0.07 -21.30 -12.90
C LEU A 10 -0.25 -22.77 -13.17
N GLU A 11 -0.90 -23.43 -12.21
CA GLU A 11 -1.26 -24.86 -12.30
C GLU A 11 -2.17 -25.20 -13.48
N ASP A 12 -2.92 -24.22 -14.01
CA ASP A 12 -3.78 -24.37 -15.20
C ASP A 12 -2.98 -24.32 -16.52
N GLY A 13 -1.67 -24.06 -16.46
CA GLY A 13 -0.78 -23.93 -17.62
C GLY A 13 -0.76 -22.55 -18.26
N THR A 14 -1.43 -21.56 -17.64
CA THR A 14 -1.39 -20.16 -18.02
C THR A 14 -0.13 -19.47 -17.49
N GLU A 15 0.42 -18.53 -18.25
CA GLU A 15 1.53 -17.69 -17.82
C GLU A 15 0.99 -16.41 -17.17
N GLN A 16 1.31 -16.20 -15.90
CA GLN A 16 0.97 -14.99 -15.17
C GLN A 16 2.22 -14.10 -15.10
N GLN A 17 2.06 -12.84 -15.48
CA GLN A 17 3.12 -11.84 -15.35
C GLN A 17 3.08 -11.25 -13.94
N CYS A 18 4.25 -11.13 -13.33
CA CYS A 18 4.43 -10.65 -11.97
C CYS A 18 5.48 -9.54 -11.94
N ARG A 19 5.25 -8.52 -11.12
CA ARG A 19 6.19 -7.43 -10.87
C ARG A 19 6.91 -7.70 -9.55
N THR A 20 8.23 -7.75 -9.58
CA THR A 20 9.07 -7.89 -8.38
C THR A 20 9.02 -6.60 -7.59
N ILE A 21 8.56 -6.69 -6.34
CA ILE A 21 8.59 -5.60 -5.38
C ILE A 21 9.95 -5.62 -4.67
N MET A 22 10.32 -6.77 -4.12
CA MET A 22 11.54 -6.96 -3.34
C MET A 22 11.98 -8.43 -3.38
N THR A 23 13.29 -8.67 -3.26
CA THR A 23 13.84 -9.99 -2.95
C THR A 23 14.66 -9.93 -1.68
N PHE A 24 14.58 -10.98 -0.88
CA PHE A 24 15.37 -11.12 0.34
C PHE A 24 15.78 -12.58 0.55
N ASP A 25 16.94 -12.78 1.16
CA ASP A 25 17.47 -14.09 1.52
C ASP A 25 17.32 -14.37 3.03
N SER A 26 16.98 -15.61 3.36
CA SER A 26 17.06 -16.17 4.70
C SER A 26 18.26 -17.11 4.79
N GLU A 27 18.52 -17.66 5.98
CA GLU A 27 19.61 -18.59 6.23
C GLU A 27 19.52 -19.87 5.36
N GLU A 28 18.31 -20.24 4.93
CA GLU A 28 18.04 -21.49 4.20
C GLU A 28 17.50 -21.28 2.77
N HIS A 29 16.76 -20.19 2.50
CA HIS A 29 16.02 -19.99 1.25
C HIS A 29 15.97 -18.52 0.83
N SER A 30 15.69 -18.28 -0.46
CA SER A 30 15.48 -16.93 -1.02
C SER A 30 14.00 -16.71 -1.35
N TYR A 31 13.51 -15.51 -1.07
CA TYR A 31 12.10 -15.14 -1.15
C TYR A 31 11.92 -13.88 -1.99
N VAL A 32 10.87 -13.89 -2.82
CA VAL A 32 10.48 -12.77 -3.65
C VAL A 32 9.07 -12.32 -3.28
N LEU A 33 8.92 -11.02 -3.04
CA LEU A 33 7.65 -10.31 -2.93
C LEU A 33 7.29 -9.77 -4.31
N TYR A 34 6.06 -10.01 -4.75
CA TYR A 34 5.60 -9.60 -6.08
C TYR A 34 4.11 -9.26 -6.08
N SER A 35 3.71 -8.37 -7.00
CA SER A 35 2.31 -8.14 -7.35
C SER A 35 2.00 -8.78 -8.70
N LEU A 36 0.75 -9.21 -8.85
CA LEU A 36 0.25 -9.69 -10.13
C LEU A 36 0.08 -8.52 -11.09
N VAL A 37 0.33 -8.74 -12.37
CA VAL A 37 0.13 -7.72 -13.41
C VAL A 37 -1.00 -8.19 -14.32
N ASP A 38 -2.03 -7.35 -14.46
CA ASP A 38 -3.17 -7.65 -15.30
C ASP A 38 -2.84 -7.43 -16.80
N GLU A 39 -3.77 -7.80 -17.70
CA GLU A 39 -3.55 -7.73 -19.15
C GLU A 39 -3.29 -6.29 -19.65
N ASP A 40 -3.76 -5.30 -18.90
CA ASP A 40 -3.57 -3.86 -19.18
C ASP A 40 -2.20 -3.33 -18.69
N GLY A 41 -1.44 -4.16 -17.95
CA GLY A 41 -0.13 -3.78 -17.41
C GLY A 41 -0.18 -3.08 -16.06
N ASN A 42 -1.37 -2.97 -15.46
CA ASN A 42 -1.56 -2.45 -14.11
C ASN A 42 -1.18 -3.52 -13.08
N ASP A 43 -0.53 -3.10 -12.00
CA ASP A 43 -0.28 -3.97 -10.86
C ASP A 43 -1.55 -4.19 -10.03
N SER A 44 -1.64 -5.39 -9.49
CA SER A 44 -2.63 -5.76 -8.51
C SER A 44 -2.19 -5.22 -7.15
N GLU A 45 -3.16 -4.72 -6.41
CA GLU A 45 -3.05 -4.25 -5.03
C GLU A 45 -2.63 -5.39 -4.07
N GLU A 46 -2.86 -6.65 -4.47
CA GLU A 46 -2.51 -7.81 -3.67
C GLU A 46 -1.03 -8.18 -3.83
N VAL A 47 -0.28 -8.07 -2.73
CA VAL A 47 1.11 -8.51 -2.65
C VAL A 47 1.18 -9.98 -2.25
N SER A 48 1.88 -10.77 -3.07
CA SER A 48 2.12 -12.20 -2.86
C SER A 48 3.62 -12.48 -2.67
N ALA A 49 3.93 -13.67 -2.14
CA ALA A 49 5.31 -14.10 -1.91
C ALA A 49 5.55 -15.55 -2.32
N LEU A 50 6.73 -15.80 -2.90
CA LEU A 50 7.19 -17.11 -3.34
C LEU A 50 8.67 -17.33 -2.99
N ARG A 51 9.06 -18.59 -2.82
CA ARG A 51 10.46 -19.01 -2.81
C ARG A 51 11.00 -19.05 -4.23
N PHE A 52 12.25 -18.66 -4.43
CA PHE A 52 12.93 -18.77 -5.72
C PHE A 52 14.39 -19.22 -5.55
N GLU A 53 14.97 -19.69 -6.65
CA GLU A 53 16.41 -19.96 -6.78
C GLU A 53 17.00 -19.10 -7.90
N LEU A 54 18.28 -18.75 -7.82
CA LEU A 54 18.97 -18.04 -8.88
C LEU A 54 19.66 -19.02 -9.83
N ASP A 55 19.43 -18.88 -11.13
CA ASP A 55 20.15 -19.62 -12.17
C ASP A 55 21.60 -19.07 -12.36
N GLU A 56 22.41 -19.75 -13.18
CA GLU A 56 23.76 -19.32 -13.58
C GLU A 56 23.81 -17.89 -14.17
N ASN A 57 22.69 -17.39 -14.68
CA ASN A 57 22.55 -16.03 -15.22
C ASN A 57 22.08 -15.00 -14.19
N GLY A 58 21.79 -15.41 -12.95
CA GLY A 58 21.21 -14.55 -11.91
C GLY A 58 19.72 -14.26 -12.10
N GLU A 59 19.02 -15.07 -12.90
CA GLU A 59 17.57 -14.98 -13.10
C GLU A 59 16.85 -15.84 -12.06
N MET A 60 15.73 -15.34 -11.54
CA MET A 60 14.89 -16.08 -10.60
C MET A 60 14.20 -17.24 -11.32
N THR A 61 14.37 -18.45 -10.79
CA THR A 61 13.81 -19.70 -11.31
C THR A 61 13.30 -20.55 -10.14
N ASN A 62 12.66 -21.68 -10.48
CA ASN A 62 12.20 -22.69 -9.51
C ASN A 62 11.28 -22.12 -8.40
N PHE A 63 10.24 -21.40 -8.81
CA PHE A 63 9.31 -20.77 -7.87
C PHE A 63 8.48 -21.81 -7.10
N SER A 64 8.40 -21.66 -5.78
CA SER A 64 7.62 -22.54 -4.90
C SER A 64 6.84 -21.75 -3.86
N SER A 65 5.65 -22.21 -3.49
CA SER A 65 4.85 -21.59 -2.42
C SER A 65 5.51 -21.74 -1.04
N LEU A 66 5.12 -20.83 -0.14
CA LEU A 66 5.46 -20.86 1.28
C LEU A 66 4.62 -21.96 1.94
N GLU A 67 5.27 -22.91 2.63
CA GLU A 67 4.59 -24.07 3.20
C GLU A 67 4.49 -24.01 4.73
N THR A 68 5.33 -23.19 5.37
CA THR A 68 5.44 -23.14 6.83
C THR A 68 5.03 -21.78 7.40
N GLU A 69 4.45 -21.79 8.60
CA GLU A 69 4.07 -20.55 9.31
C GLU A 69 5.27 -19.62 9.51
N SER A 70 6.45 -20.16 9.82
CA SER A 70 7.66 -19.34 9.99
C SER A 70 8.09 -18.61 8.70
N GLU A 71 7.84 -19.20 7.53
CA GLU A 71 8.08 -18.51 6.26
C GLU A 71 7.12 -17.34 6.07
N TRP A 72 5.85 -17.54 6.40
CA TRP A 72 4.83 -16.48 6.38
C TRP A 72 5.14 -15.38 7.39
N GLU A 73 5.55 -15.72 8.61
CA GLU A 73 5.96 -14.73 9.62
C GLU A 73 7.13 -13.87 9.14
N MET A 74 8.13 -14.46 8.48
CA MET A 74 9.24 -13.69 7.90
C MET A 74 8.77 -12.76 6.79
N VAL A 75 7.93 -13.26 5.88
CA VAL A 75 7.37 -12.46 4.77
C VAL A 75 6.54 -11.30 5.30
N ASP A 76 5.71 -11.54 6.31
CA ASP A 76 4.85 -10.54 6.92
C ASP A 76 5.67 -9.44 7.61
N GLU A 77 6.71 -9.81 8.36
CA GLU A 77 7.63 -8.84 8.98
C GLU A 77 8.35 -7.97 7.93
N VAL A 78 8.81 -8.58 6.84
CA VAL A 78 9.46 -7.85 5.74
C VAL A 78 8.45 -6.96 5.01
N LEU A 79 7.24 -7.45 4.75
CA LEU A 79 6.17 -6.70 4.10
C LEU A 79 5.74 -5.51 4.95
N ASN A 80 5.51 -5.71 6.25
CA ASN A 80 5.17 -4.62 7.18
C ASN A 80 6.27 -3.57 7.26
N THR A 81 7.54 -4.00 7.24
CA THR A 81 8.68 -3.08 7.20
C THR A 81 8.73 -2.35 5.85
N LEU A 82 8.46 -3.04 4.74
CA LEU A 82 8.43 -2.46 3.41
C LEU A 82 7.30 -1.44 3.28
N ILE A 83 6.11 -1.72 3.81
CA ILE A 83 5.00 -0.77 3.87
C ILE A 83 5.37 0.42 4.76
N ALA A 84 6.06 0.20 5.88
CA ALA A 84 6.50 1.29 6.74
C ALA A 84 7.64 2.16 6.13
N GLU A 85 8.55 1.57 5.35
CA GLU A 85 9.71 2.27 4.75
C GLU A 85 9.46 2.79 3.33
N PHE A 86 8.59 2.13 2.57
CA PHE A 86 8.33 2.37 1.15
C PHE A 86 6.84 2.52 0.82
N GLY A 87 5.92 2.40 1.80
CA GLY A 87 4.47 2.55 1.62
C GLY A 87 4.03 4.00 1.44
N ASP A 88 4.60 4.65 0.44
CA ASP A 88 4.03 5.80 -0.26
C ASP A 88 3.30 5.34 -1.55
N GLY A 89 2.98 4.05 -1.66
CA GLY A 89 2.48 3.38 -2.86
C GLY A 89 0.99 3.00 -2.82
N GLU A 90 0.18 3.99 -3.14
CA GLU A 90 -1.10 3.95 -3.89
C GLU A 90 -2.42 3.53 -3.25
N GLU A 91 -2.52 2.70 -2.20
CA GLU A 91 -3.82 2.50 -1.50
C GLU A 91 -3.63 2.33 0.01
N ASP A 92 -3.60 3.45 0.72
CA ASP A 92 -3.55 3.43 2.18
C ASP A 92 -4.97 3.37 2.71
N PHE A 93 -5.33 2.28 3.37
CA PHE A 93 -6.61 2.17 4.07
C PHE A 93 -6.38 2.33 5.56
N PHE A 94 -7.27 3.05 6.23
CA PHE A 94 -7.29 3.17 7.67
C PHE A 94 -8.71 2.92 8.20
N THR A 95 -8.79 2.43 9.43
CA THR A 95 -10.07 2.15 10.08
C THR A 95 -10.32 3.17 11.18
N ILE A 96 -11.49 3.79 11.16
CA ILE A 96 -11.95 4.68 12.23
C ILE A 96 -13.17 4.12 12.93
N SER A 97 -13.29 4.37 14.22
CA SER A 97 -14.50 4.09 14.98
C SER A 97 -15.43 5.31 14.92
N ASP A 98 -16.62 5.14 14.34
CA ASP A 98 -17.65 6.18 14.33
C ASP A 98 -18.27 6.41 15.74
N GLU A 99 -19.08 7.47 15.91
CA GLU A 99 -19.82 7.77 17.15
C GLU A 99 -20.69 6.61 17.67
N ASN A 100 -21.04 5.65 16.81
CA ASN A 100 -21.79 4.45 17.17
C ASN A 100 -20.91 3.27 17.64
N GLY A 101 -19.58 3.40 17.57
CA GLY A 101 -18.62 2.34 17.84
C GLY A 101 -18.52 1.30 16.73
N GLU A 102 -19.00 1.63 15.53
CA GLU A 102 -18.84 0.82 14.33
C GLU A 102 -17.52 1.18 13.65
N GLU A 103 -16.76 0.16 13.26
CA GLU A 103 -15.49 0.31 12.55
C GLU A 103 -15.79 0.54 11.06
N VAL A 104 -15.37 1.70 10.56
CA VAL A 104 -15.54 2.10 9.17
C VAL A 104 -14.17 2.11 8.50
N VAL A 105 -14.04 1.40 7.38
CA VAL A 105 -12.83 1.36 6.57
C VAL A 105 -12.84 2.55 5.60
N CYS A 106 -11.78 3.33 5.64
CA CYS A 106 -11.57 4.51 4.82
C CYS A 106 -10.34 4.32 3.95
N GLU A 107 -10.45 4.74 2.69
CA GLU A 107 -9.34 4.76 1.74
C GLU A 107 -8.75 6.17 1.70
N VAL A 108 -7.44 6.28 1.81
CA VAL A 108 -6.71 7.53 1.73
C VAL A 108 -6.43 7.88 0.28
N ILE A 109 -6.99 9.01 -0.14
CA ILE A 109 -6.79 9.58 -1.46
C ILE A 109 -5.47 10.37 -1.51
N HIS A 110 -5.15 11.13 -0.44
CA HIS A 110 -3.96 11.96 -0.39
C HIS A 110 -3.60 12.38 1.04
N ARG A 111 -2.31 12.52 1.35
CA ARG A 111 -1.81 13.10 2.61
C ARG A 111 -0.89 14.27 2.31
N PHE A 112 -1.04 15.34 3.08
CA PHE A 112 -0.21 16.53 2.94
C PHE A 112 -0.02 17.21 4.29
N GLU A 113 1.07 17.95 4.44
CA GLU A 113 1.36 18.74 5.64
C GLU A 113 1.30 20.24 5.32
N LEU A 114 0.68 21.01 6.20
CA LEU A 114 0.72 22.47 6.11
C LEU A 114 1.67 23.00 7.18
N GLU A 115 2.89 23.34 6.76
CA GLU A 115 3.92 23.95 7.62
C GLU A 115 3.40 25.24 8.30
N GLU A 116 2.43 25.93 7.68
CA GLU A 116 1.80 27.14 8.24
C GLU A 116 1.03 26.86 9.55
N PHE A 117 0.49 25.65 9.70
CA PHE A 117 -0.28 25.23 10.87
C PHE A 117 0.46 24.20 11.72
N ASP A 118 1.62 23.69 11.25
CA ASP A 118 2.37 22.60 11.88
C ASP A 118 1.48 21.36 12.08
N LYS A 119 0.60 21.09 11.10
CA LYS A 119 -0.41 20.02 11.11
C LYS A 119 -0.39 19.23 9.82
N SER A 120 -0.72 17.95 9.95
CA SER A 120 -0.90 17.03 8.83
C SER A 120 -2.39 16.86 8.52
N TYR A 121 -2.71 16.80 7.22
CA TYR A 121 -4.04 16.72 6.67
C TYR A 121 -4.15 15.53 5.74
N ILE A 122 -5.34 14.94 5.69
CA ILE A 122 -5.63 13.73 4.95
C ILE A 122 -6.94 13.86 4.20
N PHE A 123 -6.92 13.47 2.94
CA PHE A 123 -8.10 13.24 2.12
C PHE A 123 -8.40 11.77 2.09
N TYR A 124 -9.65 11.42 2.38
CA TYR A 124 -10.09 10.03 2.40
C TYR A 124 -11.53 9.87 1.90
N THR A 125 -11.87 8.67 1.46
CA THR A 125 -13.23 8.25 1.10
C THR A 125 -13.60 6.99 1.86
N PHE A 126 -14.89 6.65 1.89
CA PHE A 126 -15.33 5.38 2.47
C PHE A 126 -15.13 4.24 1.47
N ALA A 127 -14.42 3.19 1.89
CA ALA A 127 -14.12 2.02 1.04
C ALA A 127 -15.36 1.14 0.75
N ASP A 128 -16.48 1.38 1.44
CA ASP A 128 -17.75 0.66 1.25
C ASP A 128 -18.51 1.10 -0.04
N GLN A 129 -17.99 2.08 -0.79
CA GLN A 129 -18.65 2.61 -1.98
C GLN A 129 -17.99 2.09 -3.27
N GLU A 130 -18.77 1.44 -4.16
CA GLU A 130 -18.31 0.95 -5.48
C GLU A 130 -17.88 2.08 -6.45
N GLU A 131 -18.19 3.34 -6.13
CA GLU A 131 -17.71 4.54 -6.82
C GLU A 131 -17.02 5.45 -5.81
N ILE A 132 -15.87 6.05 -6.19
CA ILE A 132 -15.21 7.13 -5.43
C ILE A 132 -16.24 8.20 -5.08
N GLY A 133 -16.65 8.21 -3.81
CA GLY A 133 -17.76 8.99 -3.30
C GLY A 133 -17.40 10.43 -2.98
N GLU A 134 -17.98 10.94 -1.89
CA GLU A 134 -17.62 12.24 -1.35
C GLU A 134 -16.23 12.16 -0.69
N ILE A 135 -15.30 13.03 -1.10
CA ILE A 135 -13.97 13.12 -0.49
C ILE A 135 -14.10 13.90 0.82
N PHE A 136 -13.69 13.27 1.92
CA PHE A 136 -13.61 13.87 3.23
C PHE A 136 -12.21 14.41 3.50
N ALA A 137 -12.16 15.49 4.28
CA ALA A 137 -10.92 16.11 4.71
C ALA A 137 -10.89 16.20 6.23
N ALA A 138 -9.80 15.73 6.83
CA ALA A 138 -9.55 15.86 8.25
C ALA A 138 -8.07 16.19 8.50
N SER A 139 -7.78 16.74 9.67
CA SER A 139 -6.40 16.75 10.16
C SER A 139 -6.13 15.42 10.86
N TYR A 140 -4.90 14.91 10.79
CA TYR A 140 -4.55 13.64 11.42
C TYR A 140 -3.29 13.73 12.26
N ILE A 141 -3.20 12.88 13.28
CA ILE A 141 -1.96 12.66 14.02
C ILE A 141 -1.28 11.42 13.45
N ALA A 142 -0.09 11.61 12.88
CA ALA A 142 0.76 10.50 12.48
C ALA A 142 1.31 9.78 13.72
N GLY A 143 1.19 8.46 13.76
CA GLY A 143 1.81 7.61 14.76
C GLY A 143 3.32 7.44 14.54
N ASP A 144 3.96 6.66 15.41
CA ASP A 144 5.41 6.39 15.39
C ASP A 144 5.88 5.74 14.08
N LYS A 145 4.96 5.12 13.33
CA LYS A 145 5.19 4.42 12.07
C LYS A 145 4.53 5.09 10.85
N GLY A 146 4.08 6.34 10.96
CA GLY A 146 3.40 7.04 9.85
C GLY A 146 1.92 6.68 9.64
N GLU A 147 1.38 5.80 10.50
CA GLU A 147 -0.05 5.43 10.53
C GLU A 147 -0.95 6.58 11.01
N VAL A 148 -2.21 6.59 10.58
CA VAL A 148 -3.23 7.54 11.07
C VAL A 148 -3.66 7.11 12.47
N GLN A 149 -3.13 7.77 13.51
CA GLN A 149 -3.45 7.44 14.90
C GLN A 149 -4.79 8.01 15.35
N ASP A 150 -5.09 9.24 14.93
CA ASP A 150 -6.31 9.95 15.34
C ASP A 150 -6.72 10.96 14.26
N LEU A 151 -8.02 11.13 14.04
CA LEU A 151 -8.58 12.14 13.14
C LEU A 151 -9.18 13.30 13.94
N LEU A 152 -8.72 14.50 13.60
CA LEU A 152 -9.11 15.75 14.22
C LEU A 152 -9.89 16.61 13.21
N PRO A 153 -11.04 17.18 13.63
CA PRO A 153 -11.81 18.07 12.77
C PRO A 153 -11.04 19.37 12.48
N ILE A 154 -11.23 19.89 11.27
CA ILE A 154 -10.68 21.18 10.85
C ILE A 154 -11.59 22.30 11.38
N GLU A 155 -11.09 23.09 12.33
CA GLU A 155 -11.91 24.05 13.08
C GLU A 155 -11.90 25.47 12.48
N THR A 156 -10.89 25.83 11.70
CA THR A 156 -10.71 27.22 11.23
C THR A 156 -10.90 27.38 9.72
N ASP A 157 -11.51 28.50 9.30
CA ASP A 157 -11.70 28.84 7.89
C ASP A 157 -10.37 28.97 7.12
N GLU A 158 -9.30 29.41 7.79
CA GLU A 158 -7.96 29.52 7.17
C GLU A 158 -7.37 28.16 6.81
N GLU A 159 -7.58 27.14 7.66
CA GLU A 159 -7.18 25.77 7.35
C GLU A 159 -8.02 25.22 6.19
N TRP A 160 -9.34 25.44 6.20
CA TRP A 160 -10.23 25.02 5.12
C TRP A 160 -9.85 25.61 3.76
N ASP A 161 -9.51 26.89 3.69
CA ASP A 161 -9.10 27.54 2.43
C ASP A 161 -7.88 26.85 1.80
N LYS A 162 -6.91 26.44 2.62
CA LYS A 162 -5.71 25.72 2.15
C LYS A 162 -6.03 24.30 1.70
N VAL A 163 -6.83 23.60 2.48
CA VAL A 163 -7.29 22.24 2.18
C VAL A 163 -8.08 22.23 0.86
N GLU A 164 -8.97 23.19 0.64
CA GLU A 164 -9.69 23.33 -0.63
C GLU A 164 -8.75 23.63 -1.81
N GLN A 165 -7.70 24.42 -1.62
CA GLN A 165 -6.70 24.69 -2.67
C GLN A 165 -5.93 23.42 -3.08
N GLU A 166 -5.53 22.59 -2.11
CA GLU A 166 -4.86 21.32 -2.40
C GLU A 166 -5.81 20.35 -3.11
N LEU A 167 -7.07 20.24 -2.66
CA LEU A 167 -8.08 19.40 -3.30
C LEU A 167 -8.37 19.84 -4.74
N GLN A 168 -8.43 21.15 -4.99
CA GLN A 168 -8.59 21.69 -6.35
C GLN A 168 -7.38 21.37 -7.23
N THR A 169 -6.18 21.37 -6.67
CA THR A 169 -4.95 21.02 -7.39
C THR A 169 -4.95 19.53 -7.76
N LEU A 170 -5.42 18.67 -6.86
CA LEU A 170 -5.58 17.23 -7.08
C LEU A 170 -6.58 16.95 -8.23
N ASN A 171 -7.75 17.59 -8.21
CA ASN A 171 -8.79 17.41 -9.24
C ASN A 171 -8.45 17.98 -10.62
N GLN A 172 -7.37 18.78 -10.74
CA GLN A 172 -6.97 19.41 -12.01
C GLN A 172 -5.85 18.65 -12.74
N LYS A 173 -5.37 17.56 -12.15
CA LYS A 173 -4.29 16.72 -12.69
C LYS A 173 -4.87 15.57 -13.52
#